data_AF-A0A0G0T272-F1
#
_entry.id   AF-A0A0G0T272-F1
#
_cell.length_a   1.000
_cell.length_b   1.000
_cell.length_c   1.000
_cell.angle_alpha   90.00
_cell.angle_beta   90.00
_cell.angle_gamma   90.00
#
_symmetry.space_group_name_H-M   'P 1'
#
loop_
_entity.id
_entity.type
_entity.pdbx_description
1 polymer ?
#
loop_
_entity_poly.entity_id
_entity_poly.type
_entity_poly.pdbx_seq_one_letter_code
_entity_poly.pdbx_strand_id
1 'polypeptide(L)'
;MSPETIPTPDKYTATWVSHSSISDFLKCPRGYFLRNVYKDPKTGHKMAIVTPPMALGGAVHEVIESLAVLPVTDRLKISLVKRLDPVWEKNSGKLGGFSDHNIEMEYKERAIRMLINLQEEPGPILNKAIKIKTGSMGLPNYYLSEEDNIILCGKIDWLEYLEKKNAVHIIDFKTGKYEEKEDSLQLPIYLLLATNTQTKKVAKASYWYLDRDDGIVEKKLPNMDDAYEKVSKVARRIKLARQLKHFLCPLKGCRNCIPYERILKGEGEKVGVSDTRQDVYILAA
;
A
#
# COMPACT_ATOMS: atom_id res chain seq x y z
N MET A 1 -19.60 43.02 -10.65
CA MET A 1 -19.05 41.90 -9.84
C MET A 1 -18.29 41.01 -10.80
N SER A 2 -16.95 41.09 -10.77
CA SER A 2 -16.10 40.18 -11.52
C SER A 2 -16.30 38.77 -10.99
N PRO A 3 -16.36 37.72 -11.82
CA PRO A 3 -16.41 36.36 -11.32
C PRO A 3 -15.12 36.12 -10.53
N GLU A 4 -15.23 35.86 -9.23
CA GLU A 4 -14.10 35.35 -8.45
C GLU A 4 -13.66 34.06 -9.12
N THR A 5 -12.47 34.10 -9.72
CA THR A 5 -11.81 32.91 -10.24
C THR A 5 -11.56 31.99 -9.05
N ILE A 6 -12.34 30.92 -8.93
CA ILE A 6 -12.11 29.85 -7.95
C ILE A 6 -10.64 29.42 -8.13
N PRO A 7 -9.79 29.55 -7.08
CA PRO A 7 -8.39 29.15 -7.18
C PRO A 7 -8.32 27.69 -7.58
N THR A 8 -7.57 27.37 -8.62
CA THR A 8 -7.33 25.99 -9.02
C THR A 8 -6.65 25.24 -7.86
N PRO A 9 -7.11 24.03 -7.49
CA PRO A 9 -6.55 23.29 -6.36
C PRO A 9 -5.05 23.01 -6.57
N ASP A 10 -4.22 23.46 -5.62
CA ASP A 10 -2.79 23.17 -5.64
C ASP A 10 -2.52 21.80 -4.99
N LYS A 11 -2.11 20.84 -5.83
CA LYS A 11 -1.76 19.48 -5.41
C LYS A 11 -0.64 19.42 -4.36
N TYR A 12 0.23 20.42 -4.29
CA TYR A 12 1.34 20.47 -3.33
C TYR A 12 0.87 20.84 -1.92
N THR A 13 -0.28 21.52 -1.81
CA THR A 13 -0.94 21.85 -0.53
C THR A 13 -2.07 20.88 -0.16
N ALA A 14 -2.45 20.01 -1.09
CA ALA A 14 -3.52 19.03 -0.89
C ALA A 14 -3.27 18.09 0.29
N THR A 15 -4.35 17.61 0.91
CA THR A 15 -4.27 16.49 1.85
C THR A 15 -4.30 15.18 1.06
N TRP A 16 -3.14 14.55 0.92
CA TRP A 16 -3.01 13.24 0.30
C TRP A 16 -3.39 12.14 1.29
N VAL A 17 -4.30 11.26 0.87
CA VAL A 17 -4.75 10.08 1.63
C VAL A 17 -4.59 8.81 0.79
N SER A 18 -4.38 7.70 1.47
CA SER A 18 -4.18 6.36 0.91
C SER A 18 -4.78 5.32 1.83
N HIS A 19 -4.93 4.07 1.37
CA HIS A 19 -5.40 2.98 2.23
C HIS A 19 -4.60 2.86 3.53
N SER A 20 -3.26 2.84 3.44
CA SER A 20 -2.39 2.72 4.61
C SER A 20 -2.51 3.92 5.56
N SER A 21 -2.52 5.14 5.03
CA SER A 21 -2.60 6.35 5.86
C SER A 21 -3.99 6.55 6.49
N ILE A 22 -5.06 6.15 5.80
CA ILE A 22 -6.42 6.08 6.37
C ILE A 22 -6.48 5.02 7.48
N SER A 23 -5.93 3.83 7.25
CA SER A 23 -5.87 2.76 8.25
C SER A 23 -5.13 3.20 9.51
N ASP A 24 -3.98 3.87 9.35
CA ASP A 24 -3.21 4.41 10.48
C ASP A 24 -4.02 5.42 11.29
N PHE A 25 -4.73 6.34 10.61
CA PHE A 25 -5.53 7.36 11.29
C PHE A 25 -6.69 6.75 12.08
N LEU A 26 -7.40 5.79 11.48
CA LEU A 26 -8.51 5.09 12.15
C LEU A 26 -8.02 4.28 13.34
N LYS A 27 -6.85 3.64 13.24
CA LYS A 27 -6.24 2.87 14.34
C LYS A 27 -5.73 3.77 15.47
N CYS A 28 -5.08 4.88 15.15
CA CYS A 28 -4.54 5.83 16.11
C CYS A 28 -4.12 7.15 15.43
N PRO A 29 -4.81 8.29 15.67
CA PRO A 29 -4.40 9.59 15.13
C PRO A 29 -2.97 9.99 15.51
N ARG A 30 -2.50 9.63 16.72
CA ARG A 30 -1.11 9.85 17.14
C ARG A 30 -0.12 9.05 16.31
N GLY A 31 -0.41 7.77 16.05
CA GLY A 31 0.42 6.91 15.19
C GLY A 31 0.45 7.42 13.74
N TYR A 32 -0.72 7.83 13.23
CA TYR A 32 -0.81 8.51 11.94
C TYR A 32 0.10 9.74 11.86
N PHE A 33 0.05 10.61 12.87
CA PHE A 33 0.90 11.80 12.91
C PHE A 33 2.39 11.41 12.82
N LEU A 34 2.84 10.51 13.69
CA LEU A 34 4.25 10.13 13.78
C LEU A 34 4.78 9.49 12.48
N ARG A 35 3.95 8.71 11.78
CA ARG A 35 4.34 8.03 10.55
C ARG A 35 4.16 8.89 9.29
N ASN A 36 3.06 9.63 9.19
CA ASN A 36 2.60 10.24 7.94
C ASN A 36 2.83 11.76 7.88
N VAL A 37 2.95 12.44 9.04
CA VAL A 37 3.01 13.90 9.13
C VAL A 37 4.33 14.39 9.71
N TYR A 38 4.80 13.78 10.80
CA TYR A 38 6.05 14.14 11.47
C TYR A 38 7.24 13.96 10.53
N LYS A 39 8.15 14.93 10.58
CA LYS A 39 9.46 14.89 9.92
C LYS A 39 10.51 15.13 11.00
N ASP A 40 11.56 14.32 10.98
CA ASP A 40 12.71 14.49 11.86
C ASP A 40 13.34 15.88 11.61
N PRO A 41 13.53 16.73 12.63
CA PRO A 41 14.10 18.06 12.45
C PRO A 41 15.53 18.08 11.89
N LYS A 42 16.29 17.00 12.08
CA LYS A 42 17.68 16.88 11.61
C LYS A 42 17.76 16.47 10.15
N THR A 43 16.90 15.55 9.70
CA THR A 43 16.97 14.99 8.33
C THR A 43 15.88 15.53 7.41
N GLY A 44 14.80 16.08 7.96
CA GLY A 44 13.59 16.44 7.23
C GLY A 44 12.80 15.24 6.70
N HIS A 45 13.20 14.01 7.04
CA HIS A 45 12.59 12.77 6.58
C HIS A 45 11.48 12.30 7.54
N LYS A 46 10.52 11.53 7.02
CA LYS A 46 9.55 10.82 7.88
C LYS A 46 10.20 9.56 8.45
N MET A 47 9.58 8.98 9.46
CA MET A 47 10.03 7.71 10.05
C MET A 47 9.27 6.52 9.43
N ALA A 48 9.98 5.43 9.19
CA ALA A 48 9.42 4.12 8.87
C ALA A 48 9.98 3.07 9.83
N ILE A 49 9.16 2.06 10.15
CA ILE A 49 9.56 0.91 10.96
C ILE A 49 9.56 -0.30 10.03
N VAL A 50 10.67 -1.04 9.99
CA VAL A 50 10.75 -2.31 9.28
C VAL A 50 10.45 -3.47 10.21
N THR A 51 9.77 -4.48 9.68
CA THR A 51 9.46 -5.71 10.38
C THR A 51 9.57 -6.89 9.41
N PRO A 52 9.89 -8.11 9.89
CA PRO A 52 10.02 -9.29 9.04
C PRO A 52 8.81 -9.55 8.12
N PRO A 53 7.54 -9.42 8.58
CA PRO A 53 6.38 -9.56 7.69
C PRO A 53 6.32 -8.51 6.57
N MET A 54 6.80 -7.29 6.81
CA MET A 54 6.82 -6.23 5.79
C MET A 54 7.87 -6.50 4.72
N ALA A 55 9.05 -6.99 5.10
CA ALA A 55 10.10 -7.39 4.17
C ALA A 55 9.63 -8.53 3.26
N LEU A 56 9.03 -9.57 3.85
CA LEU A 56 8.43 -10.68 3.10
C LEU A 56 7.37 -10.18 2.12
N GLY A 57 6.40 -9.40 2.61
CA GLY A 57 5.32 -8.89 1.78
C GLY A 57 5.86 -8.05 0.63
N GLY A 58 6.70 -7.06 0.92
CA GLY A 58 7.30 -6.17 -0.07
C GLY A 58 8.05 -6.94 -1.16
N ALA A 59 8.86 -7.93 -0.79
CA ALA A 59 9.62 -8.72 -1.75
C ALA A 59 8.72 -9.55 -2.68
N VAL A 60 7.69 -10.21 -2.13
CA VAL A 60 6.73 -10.98 -2.93
C VAL A 60 5.95 -10.07 -3.89
N HIS A 61 5.44 -8.92 -3.41
CA HIS A 61 4.73 -7.97 -4.27
C HIS A 61 5.64 -7.41 -5.38
N GLU A 62 6.88 -7.04 -5.08
CA GLU A 62 7.81 -6.51 -6.08
C GLU A 62 8.05 -7.53 -7.21
N VAL A 63 8.23 -8.82 -6.87
CA VAL A 63 8.37 -9.89 -7.87
C VAL A 63 7.12 -9.99 -8.75
N ILE A 64 5.93 -10.08 -8.15
CA ILE A 64 4.67 -10.29 -8.88
C ILE A 64 4.34 -9.09 -9.78
N GLU A 65 4.41 -7.88 -9.24
CA GLU A 65 4.06 -6.66 -9.96
C GLU A 65 5.05 -6.36 -11.09
N SER A 66 6.32 -6.77 -10.96
CA SER A 66 7.31 -6.66 -12.03
C SER A 66 6.91 -7.46 -13.28
N LEU A 67 6.07 -8.48 -13.15
CA LEU A 67 5.58 -9.27 -14.29
C LEU A 67 4.64 -8.46 -15.17
N ALA A 68 3.95 -7.46 -14.63
CA ALA A 68 2.98 -6.66 -15.38
C ALA A 68 3.61 -5.89 -16.55
N VAL A 69 4.92 -5.59 -16.46
CA VAL A 69 5.64 -4.89 -17.55
C VAL A 69 6.14 -5.82 -18.65
N LEU A 70 6.14 -7.13 -18.42
CA LEU A 70 6.59 -8.12 -19.38
C LEU A 70 5.45 -8.58 -20.29
N PRO A 71 5.74 -8.95 -21.55
CA PRO A 71 4.82 -9.73 -22.37
C PRO A 71 4.39 -10.99 -21.62
N VAL A 72 3.12 -11.38 -21.77
CA VAL A 72 2.54 -12.56 -21.09
C VAL A 72 3.41 -13.81 -21.28
N THR A 73 3.89 -14.04 -22.50
CA THR A 73 4.72 -15.19 -22.89
C THR A 73 6.09 -15.23 -22.19
N ASP A 74 6.53 -14.11 -21.60
CA ASP A 74 7.86 -13.96 -21.01
C ASP A 74 7.86 -13.99 -19.48
N ARG A 75 6.69 -13.84 -18.85
CA ARG A 75 6.56 -13.67 -17.39
C ARG A 75 7.22 -14.80 -16.60
N LEU A 76 6.99 -16.04 -17.02
CA LEU A 76 7.48 -17.25 -16.34
C LEU A 76 8.72 -17.88 -16.99
N LYS A 77 9.35 -17.24 -17.99
CA LYS A 77 10.62 -17.74 -18.56
C LYS A 77 11.75 -17.78 -17.53
N ILE A 78 11.69 -16.86 -16.56
CA ILE A 78 12.54 -16.86 -15.38
C ILE A 78 11.65 -17.20 -14.20
N SER A 79 12.03 -18.23 -13.43
CA SER A 79 11.31 -18.64 -12.23
C SER A 79 11.11 -17.46 -11.27
N LEU A 80 9.93 -17.37 -10.66
CA LEU A 80 9.61 -16.35 -9.67
C LEU A 80 10.56 -16.43 -8.45
N VAL A 81 10.98 -17.64 -8.07
CA VAL A 81 11.97 -17.87 -7.01
C VAL A 81 13.32 -17.24 -7.39
N LYS A 82 13.78 -17.39 -8.64
CA LYS A 82 15.01 -16.73 -9.10
C LYS A 82 14.89 -15.21 -9.14
N ARG A 83 13.69 -14.67 -9.39
CA ARG A 83 13.44 -13.23 -9.32
C ARG A 83 13.44 -12.71 -7.89
N LEU A 84 13.15 -13.56 -6.90
CA LEU A 84 13.15 -13.18 -5.50
C LEU A 84 14.55 -12.84 -4.99
N ASP A 85 15.59 -13.56 -5.40
CA ASP A 85 16.96 -13.38 -4.87
C ASP A 85 17.46 -11.93 -4.87
N PRO A 86 17.49 -11.21 -6.01
CA PRO A 86 17.95 -9.81 -6.03
C PRO A 86 16.99 -8.84 -5.32
N VAL A 87 15.72 -9.21 -5.13
CA VAL A 87 14.73 -8.41 -4.39
C VAL A 87 14.90 -8.61 -2.89
N TRP A 88 15.16 -9.84 -2.46
CA TRP A 88 15.36 -10.20 -1.06
C TRP A 88 16.62 -9.54 -0.49
N GLU A 89 17.69 -9.51 -1.28
CA GLU A 89 18.97 -8.91 -0.87
C GLU A 89 18.82 -7.44 -0.44
N LYS A 90 17.90 -6.67 -1.05
CA LYS A 90 17.62 -5.27 -0.66
C LYS A 90 17.05 -5.14 0.75
N ASN A 91 16.48 -6.22 1.27
CA ASN A 91 15.77 -6.27 2.54
C ASN A 91 16.44 -7.27 3.52
N SER A 92 17.68 -7.70 3.28
CA SER A 92 18.35 -8.69 4.15
C SER A 92 18.77 -8.12 5.50
N GLY A 93 18.92 -8.99 6.50
CA GLY A 93 19.31 -8.62 7.87
C GLY A 93 18.45 -7.51 8.50
N LYS A 94 19.11 -6.54 9.14
CA LYS A 94 18.41 -5.48 9.88
C LYS A 94 17.55 -4.57 8.99
N LEU A 95 17.88 -4.44 7.70
CA LEU A 95 17.06 -3.67 6.75
C LEU A 95 15.67 -4.28 6.56
N GLY A 96 15.55 -5.61 6.64
CA GLY A 96 14.28 -6.32 6.63
C GLY A 96 13.58 -6.38 7.99
N GLY A 97 14.20 -5.83 9.04
CA GLY A 97 13.71 -5.96 10.41
C GLY A 97 14.01 -7.31 11.06
N PHE A 98 14.93 -8.12 10.50
CA PHE A 98 15.30 -9.41 11.08
C PHE A 98 16.27 -9.23 12.25
N SER A 99 16.00 -9.91 13.38
CA SER A 99 16.88 -9.90 14.55
C SER A 99 18.08 -10.83 14.41
N ASP A 100 17.93 -11.89 13.62
CA ASP A 100 18.97 -12.88 13.34
C ASP A 100 18.70 -13.58 12.01
N HIS A 101 19.69 -14.36 11.58
CA HIS A 101 19.67 -15.07 10.31
C HIS A 101 18.62 -16.19 10.24
N ASN A 102 18.30 -16.85 11.37
CA ASN A 102 17.31 -17.93 11.36
C ASN A 102 15.92 -17.38 11.07
N ILE A 103 15.55 -16.27 11.72
CA ILE A 103 14.29 -15.58 11.44
C ILE A 103 14.26 -15.08 9.99
N GLU A 104 15.35 -14.51 9.47
CA GLU A 104 15.41 -14.12 8.07
C GLU A 104 15.12 -15.31 7.13
N MET A 105 15.75 -16.45 7.37
CA MET A 105 15.58 -17.65 6.56
C MET A 105 14.15 -18.20 6.63
N GLU A 106 13.51 -18.23 7.80
CA GLU A 106 12.11 -18.64 7.94
C GLU A 106 11.17 -17.79 7.08
N TYR A 107 11.37 -16.46 7.08
CA TYR A 107 10.57 -15.55 6.25
C TYR A 107 10.91 -15.69 4.77
N LYS A 108 12.18 -15.94 4.41
CA LYS A 108 12.61 -16.18 3.03
C LYS A 108 11.97 -17.45 2.47
N GLU A 109 12.00 -18.55 3.23
CA GLU A 109 11.36 -19.82 2.83
C GLU A 109 9.85 -19.67 2.63
N ARG A 110 9.19 -18.90 3.50
CA ARG A 110 7.77 -18.60 3.34
C ARG A 110 7.49 -17.77 2.07
N ALA A 111 8.32 -16.78 1.76
CA ALA A 111 8.23 -16.02 0.51
C ALA A 111 8.42 -16.90 -0.73
N ILE A 112 9.40 -17.81 -0.69
CA ILE A 112 9.66 -18.79 -1.75
C ILE A 112 8.43 -19.65 -1.98
N ARG A 113 7.81 -20.17 -0.91
CA ARG A 113 6.60 -21.00 -1.00
C ARG A 113 5.44 -20.28 -1.67
N MET A 114 5.18 -19.03 -1.28
CA MET A 114 4.14 -18.20 -1.92
C MET A 114 4.37 -18.04 -3.42
N LEU A 115 5.62 -17.84 -3.84
CA LEU A 115 5.97 -17.68 -5.25
C LEU A 115 5.96 -19.01 -6.02
N ILE A 116 6.26 -20.14 -5.37
CA ILE A 116 6.10 -21.48 -5.95
C ILE A 116 4.61 -21.74 -6.21
N ASN A 117 3.75 -21.54 -5.20
CA ASN A 117 2.30 -21.72 -5.33
C ASN A 117 1.75 -20.91 -6.52
N LEU A 118 2.16 -19.64 -6.62
CA LEU A 118 1.78 -18.78 -7.74
C LEU A 118 2.39 -19.22 -9.08
N GLN A 119 3.54 -19.86 -9.10
CA GLN A 119 4.15 -20.32 -10.35
C GLN A 119 3.50 -21.61 -10.87
N GLU A 120 3.08 -22.49 -9.96
CA GLU A 120 2.38 -23.75 -10.27
C GLU A 120 0.94 -23.48 -10.72
N GLU A 121 0.25 -22.56 -10.04
CA GLU A 121 -1.10 -22.10 -10.40
C GLU A 121 -1.07 -20.60 -10.70
N PRO A 122 -0.64 -20.16 -11.90
CA PRO A 122 -0.40 -18.75 -12.19
C PRO A 122 -1.65 -17.90 -12.41
N GLY A 123 -2.76 -18.54 -12.80
CA GLY A 123 -4.04 -17.88 -13.03
C GLY A 123 -3.93 -16.51 -13.74
N PRO A 124 -4.35 -15.41 -13.10
CA PRO A 124 -4.41 -14.08 -13.72
C PRO A 124 -3.06 -13.47 -14.12
N ILE A 125 -1.92 -13.95 -13.62
CA ILE A 125 -0.61 -13.39 -14.02
C ILE A 125 -0.21 -13.81 -15.43
N LEU A 126 -0.88 -14.80 -16.03
CA LEU A 126 -0.72 -15.16 -17.45
C LEU A 126 -1.78 -14.52 -18.35
N ASN A 127 -2.63 -13.65 -17.80
CA ASN A 127 -3.57 -12.86 -18.60
C ASN A 127 -3.04 -11.46 -18.84
N LYS A 128 -3.57 -10.76 -19.86
CA LYS A 128 -3.17 -9.36 -20.11
C LYS A 128 -3.47 -8.52 -18.89
N ALA A 129 -2.59 -7.56 -18.60
CA ALA A 129 -2.76 -6.64 -17.48
C ALA A 129 -2.69 -5.19 -17.99
N ILE A 130 -3.43 -4.29 -17.34
CA ILE A 130 -3.39 -2.86 -17.60
C ILE A 130 -2.47 -2.21 -16.57
N LYS A 131 -1.47 -1.48 -17.07
CA LYS A 131 -0.68 -0.59 -16.22
C LYS A 131 -1.34 0.78 -16.18
N ILE A 132 -1.69 1.23 -14.98
CA ILE A 132 -2.16 2.60 -14.77
C ILE A 132 -0.99 3.55 -14.98
N LYS A 133 -1.17 4.58 -15.81
CA LYS A 133 -0.13 5.61 -15.99
C LYS A 133 0.00 6.40 -14.69
N THR A 134 1.21 6.46 -14.17
CA THR A 134 1.53 7.22 -12.96
C THR A 134 2.33 8.45 -13.33
N GLY A 135 2.03 9.58 -12.67
CA GLY A 135 2.80 10.81 -12.82
C GLY A 135 4.13 10.76 -12.05
N SER A 136 4.72 11.92 -11.80
CA SER A 136 6.00 12.08 -11.08
C SER A 136 6.04 11.44 -9.69
N MET A 137 4.89 11.16 -9.09
CA MET A 137 4.77 10.53 -7.77
C MET A 137 4.81 8.99 -7.81
N GLY A 138 4.89 8.38 -9.00
CA GLY A 138 4.99 6.92 -9.15
C GLY A 138 3.75 6.13 -8.75
N LEU A 139 2.64 6.78 -8.37
CA LEU A 139 1.40 6.16 -7.91
C LEU A 139 0.17 6.69 -8.64
N PRO A 140 -0.83 5.84 -8.93
CA PRO A 140 -2.17 6.28 -9.30
C PRO A 140 -2.73 7.26 -8.25
N ASN A 141 -3.28 8.37 -8.72
CA ASN A 141 -3.91 9.37 -7.87
C ASN A 141 -4.93 10.19 -8.66
N TYR A 142 -5.93 10.72 -7.95
CA TYR A 142 -6.89 11.69 -8.48
C TYR A 142 -7.44 12.56 -7.34
N TYR A 143 -8.03 13.71 -7.67
CA TYR A 143 -8.73 14.53 -6.70
C TYR A 143 -10.00 13.83 -6.23
N LEU A 144 -10.01 13.39 -4.98
CA LEU A 144 -11.21 12.86 -4.33
C LEU A 144 -12.23 13.98 -4.07
N SER A 145 -11.72 15.17 -3.75
CA SER A 145 -12.51 16.39 -3.66
C SER A 145 -11.62 17.58 -3.98
N GLU A 146 -11.93 18.28 -5.07
CA GLU A 146 -11.26 19.53 -5.44
C GLU A 146 -11.60 20.66 -4.45
N GLU A 147 -12.88 20.77 -4.06
CA GLU A 147 -13.36 21.72 -3.05
C GLU A 147 -12.60 21.57 -1.73
N ASP A 148 -12.39 20.33 -1.28
CA ASP A 148 -11.63 20.08 -0.07
C ASP A 148 -10.10 20.02 -0.28
N ASN A 149 -9.61 20.13 -1.51
CA ASN A 149 -8.21 19.91 -1.86
C ASN A 149 -7.66 18.58 -1.27
N ILE A 150 -8.39 17.48 -1.51
CA ILE A 150 -8.03 16.13 -1.06
C ILE A 150 -7.73 15.26 -2.27
N ILE A 151 -6.57 14.61 -2.24
CA ILE A 151 -6.12 13.67 -3.27
C ILE A 151 -6.12 12.26 -2.69
N LEU A 152 -6.81 11.33 -3.36
CA LEU A 152 -6.71 9.90 -3.06
C LEU A 152 -5.59 9.31 -3.93
N CYS A 153 -4.67 8.58 -3.29
CA CYS A 153 -3.60 7.86 -3.97
C CYS A 153 -3.47 6.44 -3.43
N GLY A 154 -2.88 5.56 -4.23
CA GLY A 154 -2.61 4.20 -3.81
C GLY A 154 -2.11 3.34 -4.95
N LYS A 155 -1.48 2.23 -4.60
CA LYS A 155 -1.06 1.21 -5.54
C LYS A 155 -2.10 0.11 -5.58
N ILE A 156 -2.44 -0.33 -6.79
CA ILE A 156 -3.24 -1.53 -7.02
C ILE A 156 -2.25 -2.58 -7.50
N ASP A 157 -2.17 -3.73 -6.83
CA ASP A 157 -1.15 -4.74 -7.14
C ASP A 157 -1.27 -5.23 -8.57
N TRP A 158 -2.49 -5.57 -9.00
CA TRP A 158 -2.72 -6.10 -10.32
C TRP A 158 -4.09 -5.74 -10.88
N LEU A 159 -4.09 -5.39 -12.16
CA LEU A 159 -5.29 -5.01 -12.90
C LEU A 159 -5.37 -5.86 -14.16
N GLU A 160 -6.01 -7.02 -14.05
CA GLU A 160 -6.20 -7.94 -15.17
C GLU A 160 -7.18 -7.34 -16.19
N TYR A 161 -6.84 -7.45 -17.48
CA TYR A 161 -7.70 -7.03 -18.58
C TYR A 161 -8.58 -8.18 -19.06
N LEU A 162 -9.88 -8.00 -18.94
CA LEU A 162 -10.90 -8.95 -19.39
C LEU A 162 -11.34 -8.58 -20.81
N GLU A 163 -10.63 -9.10 -21.82
CA GLU A 163 -10.84 -8.75 -23.24
C GLU A 163 -12.30 -8.88 -23.68
N LYS A 164 -12.94 -10.02 -23.37
CA LYS A 164 -14.33 -10.31 -23.76
C LYS A 164 -15.34 -9.28 -23.24
N LYS A 165 -15.04 -8.64 -22.10
CA LYS A 165 -15.92 -7.64 -21.47
C LYS A 165 -15.41 -6.20 -21.66
N ASN A 166 -14.26 -6.01 -22.30
CA ASN A 166 -13.53 -4.74 -22.36
C ASN A 166 -13.48 -4.03 -20.98
N ALA A 167 -13.15 -4.81 -19.95
CA ALA A 167 -13.24 -4.42 -18.55
C ALA A 167 -11.98 -4.83 -17.78
N VAL A 168 -11.86 -4.39 -16.52
CA VAL A 168 -10.75 -4.77 -15.64
C VAL A 168 -11.21 -5.54 -14.40
N HIS A 169 -10.33 -6.40 -13.92
CA HIS A 169 -10.46 -7.15 -12.68
C HIS A 169 -9.33 -6.73 -11.73
N ILE A 170 -9.72 -6.17 -10.58
CA ILE A 170 -8.79 -5.77 -9.53
C ILE A 170 -8.38 -7.02 -8.75
N ILE A 171 -7.08 -7.28 -8.63
CA ILE A 171 -6.55 -8.37 -7.81
C ILE A 171 -5.57 -7.79 -6.79
N ASP A 172 -5.82 -8.07 -5.51
CA ASP A 172 -4.90 -7.77 -4.41
C ASP A 172 -4.27 -9.09 -3.94
N PHE A 173 -2.94 -9.16 -4.01
CA PHE A 173 -2.20 -10.30 -3.53
C PHE A 173 -1.97 -10.13 -2.02
N LYS A 174 -2.23 -11.17 -1.24
CA LYS A 174 -2.17 -11.12 0.22
C LYS A 174 -1.10 -12.09 0.70
N THR A 175 -0.16 -11.54 1.47
CA THR A 175 0.94 -12.30 2.11
C THR A 175 0.75 -12.43 3.63
N GLY A 176 -0.27 -11.77 4.18
CA GLY A 176 -0.65 -11.83 5.59
C GLY A 176 -1.36 -13.14 5.95
N LYS A 177 -1.25 -13.55 7.22
CA LYS A 177 -1.91 -14.75 7.76
C LYS A 177 -3.41 -14.56 8.01
N TYR A 178 -3.85 -13.32 8.18
CA TYR A 178 -5.22 -12.99 8.55
C TYR A 178 -5.95 -12.38 7.37
N GLU A 179 -7.25 -12.63 7.30
CA GLU A 179 -8.09 -12.01 6.31
C GLU A 179 -8.26 -10.52 6.54
N GLU A 180 -8.37 -9.80 5.44
CA GLU A 180 -8.83 -8.43 5.42
C GLU A 180 -10.23 -8.36 6.01
N LYS A 181 -10.45 -7.42 6.94
CA LYS A 181 -11.76 -7.26 7.58
C LYS A 181 -12.81 -6.80 6.57
N GLU A 182 -14.05 -7.23 6.76
CA GLU A 182 -15.17 -6.81 5.91
C GLU A 182 -15.40 -5.30 5.93
N ASP A 183 -15.08 -4.62 7.03
CA ASP A 183 -15.21 -3.17 7.19
C ASP A 183 -13.99 -2.38 6.65
N SER A 184 -13.02 -3.06 6.03
CA SER A 184 -11.85 -2.41 5.44
C SER A 184 -12.21 -1.47 4.30
N LEU A 185 -11.55 -0.32 4.27
CA LEU A 185 -11.68 0.65 3.18
C LEU A 185 -10.77 0.33 1.98
N GLN A 186 -10.00 -0.77 2.01
CA GLN A 186 -9.10 -1.11 0.93
C GLN A 186 -9.82 -1.30 -0.41
N LEU A 187 -10.84 -2.16 -0.45
CA LEU A 187 -11.59 -2.43 -1.68
C LEU A 187 -12.35 -1.19 -2.19
N PRO A 188 -13.06 -0.41 -1.34
CA PRO A 188 -13.57 0.91 -1.74
C PRO A 188 -12.52 1.82 -2.37
N ILE A 189 -11.34 1.93 -1.77
CA ILE A 189 -10.24 2.77 -2.29
C ILE A 189 -9.74 2.26 -3.64
N TYR A 190 -9.58 0.94 -3.80
CA TYR A 190 -9.14 0.36 -5.07
C TYR A 190 -10.16 0.54 -6.18
N LEU A 191 -11.45 0.38 -5.88
CA LEU A 191 -12.52 0.63 -6.83
C LEU A 191 -12.51 2.09 -7.31
N LEU A 192 -12.39 3.03 -6.38
CA LEU A 192 -12.29 4.46 -6.69
C LEU A 192 -11.05 4.78 -7.53
N LEU A 193 -9.87 4.29 -7.14
CA LEU A 193 -8.63 4.50 -7.88
C LEU A 193 -8.72 3.91 -9.29
N ALA A 194 -9.11 2.63 -9.42
CA ALA A 194 -9.22 1.98 -10.72
C ALA A 194 -10.22 2.71 -11.62
N THR A 195 -11.37 3.12 -11.10
CA THR A 195 -12.39 3.81 -11.91
C THR A 195 -11.92 5.18 -12.41
N ASN A 196 -11.13 5.91 -11.63
CA ASN A 196 -10.76 7.29 -11.94
C ASN A 196 -9.38 7.47 -12.58
N THR A 197 -8.57 6.41 -12.67
CA THR A 197 -7.17 6.50 -13.17
C THR A 197 -6.89 5.69 -14.44
N GLN A 198 -7.89 4.98 -14.95
CA GLN A 198 -7.84 4.29 -16.25
C GLN A 198 -9.25 4.25 -16.90
N THR A 199 -9.35 3.82 -18.16
CA THR A 199 -10.54 4.05 -19.01
C THR A 199 -11.53 2.89 -19.09
N LYS A 200 -11.21 1.72 -18.56
CA LYS A 200 -12.04 0.50 -18.61
C LYS A 200 -12.96 0.42 -17.39
N LYS A 201 -14.13 -0.19 -17.56
CA LYS A 201 -15.03 -0.46 -16.43
C LYS A 201 -14.42 -1.50 -15.49
N VAL A 202 -14.55 -1.31 -14.18
CA VAL A 202 -14.24 -2.34 -13.19
C VAL A 202 -15.38 -3.37 -13.16
N ALA A 203 -15.08 -4.63 -13.49
CA ALA A 203 -16.07 -5.70 -13.57
C ALA A 203 -16.17 -6.53 -12.29
N LYS A 204 -15.03 -6.77 -11.62
CA LYS A 204 -14.95 -7.55 -10.38
C LYS A 204 -13.65 -7.24 -9.62
N ALA A 205 -13.58 -7.71 -8.39
CA ALA A 205 -12.37 -7.68 -7.57
C ALA A 205 -12.18 -9.00 -6.84
N SER A 206 -10.93 -9.41 -6.64
CA SER A 206 -10.60 -10.61 -5.87
C SER A 206 -9.39 -10.39 -4.97
N TYR A 207 -9.31 -11.18 -3.91
CA TYR A 207 -8.10 -11.31 -3.10
C TYR A 207 -7.47 -12.67 -3.36
N TRP A 208 -6.14 -12.74 -3.30
CA TRP A 208 -5.43 -14.01 -3.33
C TRP A 208 -4.47 -14.12 -2.16
N TYR A 209 -4.82 -14.95 -1.18
CA TYR A 209 -3.95 -15.23 -0.04
C TYR A 209 -2.93 -16.29 -0.42
N LEU A 210 -1.77 -15.85 -0.91
CA LEU A 210 -0.72 -16.70 -1.51
C LEU A 210 -0.17 -17.80 -0.59
N ASP A 211 -0.34 -17.63 0.73
CA ASP A 211 0.13 -18.56 1.75
C ASP A 211 -0.89 -19.64 2.13
N ARG A 212 -2.14 -19.51 1.65
CA ARG A 212 -3.27 -20.30 2.16
C ARG A 212 -4.21 -20.78 1.07
N ASP A 213 -4.50 -19.93 0.09
CA ASP A 213 -5.53 -20.18 -0.91
C ASP A 213 -4.88 -20.62 -2.23
N ASP A 214 -5.42 -21.67 -2.84
CA ASP A 214 -4.98 -22.21 -4.14
C ASP A 214 -5.31 -21.28 -5.32
N GLY A 215 -5.98 -20.14 -5.07
CA GLY A 215 -6.39 -19.23 -6.11
C GLY A 215 -7.05 -17.96 -5.60
N ILE A 216 -7.60 -17.19 -6.55
CA ILE A 216 -8.32 -15.95 -6.26
C ILE A 216 -9.69 -16.24 -5.60
N VAL A 217 -10.03 -15.43 -4.60
CA VAL A 217 -11.34 -15.41 -3.94
C VAL A 217 -12.04 -14.11 -4.32
N GLU A 218 -13.10 -14.22 -5.11
CA GLU A 218 -13.88 -13.07 -5.56
C GLU A 218 -14.55 -12.35 -4.38
N LYS A 219 -14.51 -11.02 -4.41
CA LYS A 219 -15.13 -10.15 -3.42
C LYS A 219 -16.22 -9.32 -4.08
N LYS A 220 -17.33 -9.13 -3.34
CA LYS A 220 -18.42 -8.28 -3.78
C LYS A 220 -17.91 -6.84 -3.90
N LEU A 221 -18.02 -6.27 -5.09
CA LEU A 221 -17.70 -4.87 -5.30
C LEU A 221 -18.64 -3.99 -4.47
N PRO A 222 -18.12 -2.98 -3.75
CA PRO A 222 -18.96 -2.00 -3.09
C PRO A 222 -19.69 -1.13 -4.12
N ASN A 223 -20.81 -0.52 -3.72
CA ASN A 223 -21.44 0.53 -4.50
C ASN A 223 -20.48 1.74 -4.61
N MET A 224 -20.45 2.41 -5.77
CA MET A 224 -19.54 3.51 -6.05
C MET A 224 -19.79 4.73 -5.15
N ASP A 225 -21.04 5.11 -4.94
CA ASP A 225 -21.42 6.26 -4.11
C ASP A 225 -21.12 5.96 -2.64
N ASP A 226 -21.47 4.76 -2.16
CA ASP A 226 -21.12 4.32 -0.80
C ASP A 226 -19.60 4.30 -0.58
N ALA A 227 -18.84 3.83 -1.57
CA ALA A 227 -17.37 3.81 -1.51
C ALA A 227 -16.82 5.23 -1.43
N TYR A 228 -17.32 6.13 -2.27
CA TYR A 228 -16.96 7.54 -2.25
C TYR A 228 -17.27 8.19 -0.90
N GLU A 229 -18.49 8.06 -0.39
CA GLU A 229 -18.91 8.66 0.88
C GLU A 229 -18.07 8.17 2.05
N LYS A 230 -17.84 6.85 2.16
CA LYS A 230 -17.03 6.25 3.24
C LYS A 230 -15.60 6.78 3.23
N VAL A 231 -14.96 6.81 2.06
CA VAL A 231 -13.56 7.26 1.93
C VAL A 231 -13.46 8.78 2.15
N SER A 232 -14.33 9.56 1.52
CA SER A 232 -14.37 11.03 1.66
C SER A 232 -14.63 11.47 3.09
N LYS A 233 -15.53 10.79 3.82
CA LYS A 233 -15.79 11.07 5.25
C LYS A 233 -14.53 10.93 6.10
N VAL A 234 -13.74 9.88 5.91
CA VAL A 234 -12.49 9.71 6.67
C VAL A 234 -11.41 10.68 6.21
N ALA A 235 -11.30 10.93 4.91
CA ALA A 235 -10.34 11.87 4.35
C ALA A 235 -10.55 13.31 4.87
N ARG A 236 -11.81 13.76 4.96
CA ARG A 236 -12.18 15.04 5.59
C ARG A 236 -11.81 15.11 7.06
N ARG A 237 -12.01 14.02 7.82
CA ARG A 237 -11.57 13.93 9.23
C ARG A 237 -10.04 14.04 9.36
N ILE A 238 -9.28 13.42 8.46
CA ILE A 238 -7.81 13.54 8.40
C ILE A 238 -7.41 14.99 8.10
N LYS A 239 -8.01 15.62 7.08
CA LYS A 239 -7.77 17.02 6.74
C LYS A 239 -8.01 17.94 7.93
N LEU A 240 -9.16 17.80 8.60
CA LEU A 240 -9.49 18.57 9.80
C LEU A 240 -8.47 18.36 10.93
N ALA A 241 -8.09 17.11 11.21
CA ALA A 241 -7.08 16.81 12.23
C ALA A 241 -5.72 17.45 11.92
N ARG A 242 -5.32 17.51 10.64
CA ARG A 242 -4.09 18.21 10.19
C ARG A 242 -4.18 19.71 10.38
N GLN A 243 -5.32 20.33 10.04
CA GLN A 243 -5.55 21.77 10.23
C GLN A 243 -5.52 22.16 11.70
N LEU A 244 -6.17 21.37 12.57
CA LEU A 244 -6.21 21.60 14.01
C LEU A 244 -4.94 21.12 14.75
N LYS A 245 -4.03 20.44 14.05
CA LYS A 245 -2.87 19.74 14.64
C LYS A 245 -3.26 18.82 15.82
N HIS A 246 -4.45 18.22 15.75
CA HIS A 246 -5.05 17.45 16.83
C HIS A 246 -4.94 15.95 16.56
N PHE A 247 -3.91 15.32 17.14
CA PHE A 247 -3.56 13.91 16.91
C PHE A 247 -3.43 13.13 18.22
N LEU A 248 -4.49 13.11 19.02
CA LEU A 248 -4.49 12.40 20.29
C LEU A 248 -4.65 10.88 20.08
N CYS A 249 -3.91 10.11 20.88
CA CYS A 249 -4.15 8.68 21.00
C CYS A 249 -5.38 8.49 21.91
N PRO A 250 -6.44 7.77 21.46
CA PRO A 250 -7.62 7.52 22.28
C PRO A 250 -7.29 6.76 23.59
N LEU A 251 -6.23 5.96 23.57
CA LEU A 251 -5.79 5.14 24.71
C LEU A 251 -4.63 5.75 25.50
N LYS A 252 -4.22 7.01 25.19
CA LYS A 252 -3.05 7.67 25.81
C LYS A 252 -1.75 6.87 25.71
N GLY A 253 -1.60 6.13 24.60
CA GLY A 253 -0.49 5.22 24.33
C GLY A 253 -1.02 3.86 23.87
N CYS A 254 -0.72 3.45 22.64
CA CYS A 254 -1.17 2.17 22.10
C CYS A 254 -0.11 1.55 21.19
N ARG A 255 -0.30 0.27 20.84
CA ARG A 255 0.57 -0.49 19.94
C ARG A 255 0.85 0.18 18.58
N ASN A 256 0.02 1.13 18.14
CA ASN A 256 0.20 1.82 16.85
C ASN A 256 1.03 3.11 16.95
N CYS A 257 1.17 3.71 18.14
CA CYS A 257 1.96 4.94 18.33
C CYS A 257 3.21 4.73 19.18
N ILE A 258 3.16 3.84 20.17
CA ILE A 258 4.28 3.53 21.07
C ILE A 258 5.56 3.19 20.30
N PRO A 259 5.55 2.36 19.24
CA PRO A 259 6.76 2.06 18.48
C PRO A 259 7.45 3.31 17.92
N TYR A 260 6.69 4.27 17.39
CA TYR A 260 7.24 5.52 16.88
C TYR A 260 7.69 6.45 18.01
N GLU A 261 7.02 6.43 19.17
CA GLU A 261 7.44 7.21 20.34
C GLU A 261 8.75 6.67 20.93
N ARG A 262 9.00 5.36 20.88
CA ARG A 262 10.30 4.75 21.21
C ARG A 262 11.42 5.27 20.32
N ILE A 263 11.19 5.42 19.01
CA ILE A 263 12.16 6.03 18.09
C ILE A 263 12.50 7.46 18.53
N LEU A 264 11.49 8.27 18.88
CA LEU A 264 11.71 9.64 19.36
C LEU A 264 12.50 9.71 20.67
N LYS A 265 12.45 8.66 21.49
CA LYS A 265 13.25 8.52 22.72
C LYS A 265 14.68 8.00 22.47
N GLY A 266 15.04 7.72 21.22
CA GLY A 266 16.36 7.18 20.86
C GLY A 266 16.49 5.66 21.03
N GLU A 267 15.38 4.94 21.20
CA GLU A 267 15.39 3.47 21.38
C GLU A 267 15.41 2.69 20.05
N GLY A 268 15.27 3.38 18.91
CA GLY A 268 15.30 2.75 17.58
C GLY A 268 16.67 2.86 16.92
N GLU A 269 17.10 1.78 16.27
CA GLU A 269 18.31 1.76 15.44
C GLU A 269 17.94 2.16 14.01
N LYS A 270 18.54 3.24 13.49
CA LYS A 270 18.37 3.65 12.09
C LYS A 270 19.21 2.73 11.20
N VAL A 271 18.55 1.97 10.34
CA VAL A 271 19.19 0.95 9.48
C VAL A 271 19.35 1.43 8.03
N GLY A 272 18.64 2.47 7.61
CA GLY A 272 18.75 2.98 6.25
C GLY A 272 17.82 4.14 5.93
N VAL A 273 17.71 4.44 4.64
CA VAL A 273 16.77 5.41 4.08
C VAL A 273 16.03 4.73 2.92
N SER A 274 14.70 4.75 2.93
CA SER A 274 13.88 4.14 1.88
C SER A 274 13.94 4.97 0.57
N ASP A 275 13.53 4.38 -0.55
CA ASP A 275 13.36 5.07 -1.84
C ASP A 275 12.43 6.30 -1.78
N THR A 276 11.49 6.33 -0.83
CA THR A 276 10.58 7.47 -0.60
C THR A 276 11.13 8.51 0.39
N ARG A 277 12.44 8.46 0.69
CA ARG A 277 13.15 9.34 1.63
C ARG A 277 12.58 9.33 3.05
N GLN A 278 12.29 8.15 3.56
CA GLN A 278 11.97 7.91 4.97
C GLN A 278 13.19 7.31 5.67
N ASP A 279 13.46 7.79 6.88
CA ASP A 279 14.45 7.17 7.76
C ASP A 279 13.87 5.86 8.30
N VAL A 280 14.57 4.76 8.05
CA VAL A 280 14.11 3.40 8.34
C VAL A 280 14.71 2.93 9.66
N TYR A 281 13.86 2.48 10.56
CA TYR A 281 14.24 2.03 11.90
C TYR A 281 13.85 0.58 12.14
N ILE A 282 14.72 -0.13 12.84
CA ILE A 282 14.39 -1.39 13.53
C ILE A 282 14.27 -1.10 15.03
N LEU A 283 13.32 -1.75 15.68
CA LEU A 283 13.17 -1.71 17.13
C LEU A 283 13.59 -3.07 17.69
N ALA A 284 14.45 -3.05 18.71
CA ALA A 284 14.68 -4.23 19.52
C ALA A 284 13.35 -4.66 20.16
N ALA A 285 13.09 -5.97 20.11
CA ALA A 285 11.97 -6.61 20.76
C ALA A 285 11.95 -6.27 22.26
#